data_AF-A0A6L7SSX5-F1
#
_entry.id   AF-A0A6L7SSX5-F1
#
_cell.length_a   1.000
_cell.length_b   1.000
_cell.length_c   1.000
_cell.angle_alpha   90.00
_cell.angle_beta   90.00
_cell.angle_gamma   90.00
#
_symmetry.space_group_name_H-M   'P 1'
#
loop_
_entity.id
_entity.type
_entity.pdbx_description
1 polymer ?
#
loop_
_entity_poly.entity_id
_entity_poly.type
_entity_poly.pdbx_seq_one_letter_code
_entity_poly.pdbx_strand_id
1 'polypeptide(L)'
;MCIVFLAIDQHPDYPLIIAANRDEYHDRPSASMGFWEDHPQILAGRDLRESGTWLGLTRSGYFCTVTNYPDKSTPTQELNSRGQLVRQFLVDEPPASRSRRHLKNMGQTYRPFNLVFGNYPDLYTYSNCEQEFTRLGKGYHSVSNGPMNQAWEKVSHGVRKLTD
;
A
#
# COMPACT_ATOMS: atom_id res chain seq x y z
N MET A 1 -6.75 8.51 -9.46
CA MET A 1 -6.95 8.41 -8.00
C MET A 1 -6.85 6.95 -7.54
N CYS A 2 -5.84 6.58 -6.73
CA CYS A 2 -5.74 5.20 -6.22
C CYS A 2 -6.67 4.96 -5.04
N ILE A 3 -7.15 3.73 -4.87
CA ILE A 3 -7.92 3.31 -3.70
C ILE A 3 -7.65 1.84 -3.36
N VAL A 4 -7.63 1.54 -2.07
CA VAL A 4 -7.51 0.18 -1.52
C VAL A 4 -8.57 0.00 -0.45
N PHE A 5 -9.23 -1.14 -0.48
CA PHE A 5 -10.16 -1.65 0.52
C PHE A 5 -9.58 -2.92 1.13
N LEU A 6 -9.74 -3.06 2.45
CA LEU A 6 -9.38 -4.27 3.19
C LEU A 6 -10.57 -4.72 4.02
N ALA A 7 -10.86 -6.02 3.99
CA ALA A 7 -11.78 -6.69 4.91
C ALA A 7 -10.98 -7.69 5.74
N ILE A 8 -10.83 -7.42 7.03
CA ILE A 8 -10.05 -8.24 7.98
C ILE A 8 -11.02 -9.00 8.89
N ASP A 9 -10.99 -10.33 8.82
CA ASP A 9 -11.89 -11.24 9.54
C ASP A 9 -13.38 -10.90 9.34
N GLN A 10 -13.75 -10.51 8.12
CA GLN A 10 -15.12 -10.13 7.73
C GLN A 10 -15.83 -11.15 6.85
N HIS A 11 -15.14 -12.21 6.40
CA HIS A 11 -15.71 -13.28 5.58
C HIS A 11 -15.42 -14.64 6.22
N PRO A 12 -16.36 -15.61 6.19
CA PRO A 12 -16.17 -16.92 6.81
C PRO A 12 -14.98 -17.70 6.24
N ASP A 13 -14.76 -17.63 4.92
CA ASP A 13 -13.71 -18.38 4.23
C ASP A 13 -12.41 -17.59 3.98
N TYR A 14 -12.46 -16.26 4.07
CA TYR A 14 -11.35 -15.40 3.68
C TYR A 14 -10.97 -14.49 4.86
N PRO A 15 -9.86 -14.78 5.58
CA PRO A 15 -9.44 -13.97 6.72
C PRO A 15 -9.01 -12.56 6.33
N LEU A 16 -8.59 -12.39 5.07
CA LEU A 16 -8.21 -11.11 4.50
C LEU A 16 -8.66 -11.03 3.05
N ILE A 17 -9.46 -10.00 2.75
CA ILE A 17 -9.83 -9.62 1.38
C ILE A 17 -9.23 -8.25 1.09
N ILE A 18 -8.54 -8.12 -0.05
CA ILE A 18 -7.98 -6.85 -0.52
C ILE A 18 -8.53 -6.56 -1.91
N ALA A 19 -9.12 -5.38 -2.08
CA ALA A 19 -9.54 -4.87 -3.37
C ALA A 19 -8.87 -3.52 -3.63
N ALA A 20 -8.13 -3.40 -4.73
CA ALA A 20 -7.37 -2.20 -5.04
C ALA A 20 -7.60 -1.77 -6.48
N ASN A 21 -7.75 -0.45 -6.68
CA ASN A 21 -7.75 0.17 -7.99
C ASN A 21 -6.60 1.19 -8.05
N ARG A 22 -5.74 1.04 -9.05
CA ARG A 22 -4.68 1.99 -9.36
C ARG A 22 -5.06 2.77 -10.60
N ASP A 23 -5.11 4.08 -10.44
CA ASP A 23 -5.21 5.02 -11.55
C ASP A 23 -3.84 5.65 -11.77
N GLU A 24 -3.36 5.64 -13.02
CA GLU A 24 -2.06 6.17 -13.40
C GLU A 24 -2.13 6.83 -14.78
N TYR A 25 -1.16 7.69 -15.08
CA TYR A 25 -0.97 8.21 -16.43
C TYR A 25 -0.76 7.09 -17.46
N HIS A 26 -1.39 7.24 -18.62
CA HIS A 26 -1.31 6.27 -19.72
C HIS A 26 0.12 6.07 -20.26
N ASP A 27 0.98 7.08 -20.16
CA ASP A 27 2.37 7.05 -20.65
C ASP A 27 3.33 6.38 -19.65
N ARG A 28 2.85 5.96 -18.46
CA ARG A 28 3.69 5.27 -17.48
C ARG A 28 3.70 3.77 -17.75
N PRO A 29 4.80 3.21 -18.31
CA PRO A 29 4.85 1.80 -18.67
C PRO A 29 4.81 0.92 -17.41
N SER A 30 4.04 -0.16 -17.46
CA SER A 30 3.97 -1.15 -16.38
C SER A 30 3.78 -2.56 -16.91
N ALA A 31 4.32 -3.54 -16.19
CA ALA A 31 4.06 -4.95 -16.42
C ALA A 31 2.86 -5.41 -15.56
N SER A 32 2.07 -6.32 -16.12
CA SER A 32 0.94 -6.96 -15.44
C SER A 32 1.38 -7.71 -14.19
N MET A 33 0.43 -7.93 -13.27
CA MET A 33 0.69 -8.70 -12.06
C MET A 33 1.09 -10.12 -12.41
N GLY A 34 2.22 -10.55 -11.86
CA GLY A 34 2.78 -11.88 -12.01
C GLY A 34 3.91 -12.11 -11.03
N PHE A 35 4.42 -13.33 -10.97
CA PHE A 35 5.65 -13.60 -10.23
C PHE A 35 6.83 -12.97 -10.97
N TRP A 36 7.67 -12.25 -10.25
CA TRP A 36 8.82 -11.58 -10.85
C TRP A 36 9.96 -12.58 -11.12
N GLU A 37 10.69 -12.38 -12.20
CA GLU A 37 11.82 -13.25 -12.55
C GLU A 37 13.02 -13.05 -11.61
N ASP A 38 13.33 -11.79 -11.25
CA ASP A 38 14.44 -11.43 -10.36
C ASP A 38 14.12 -11.66 -8.87
N HIS A 39 12.84 -11.66 -8.51
CA HIS A 39 12.36 -11.96 -7.17
C HIS A 39 11.14 -12.90 -7.21
N PRO A 40 11.31 -14.22 -7.44
CA PRO A 40 10.21 -15.18 -7.66
C PRO A 40 9.24 -15.40 -6.49
N GLN A 41 9.57 -14.84 -5.32
CA GLN A 41 8.69 -14.82 -4.16
C GLN A 41 7.62 -13.74 -4.26
N ILE A 42 7.82 -12.71 -5.08
CA ILE A 42 6.97 -11.53 -5.19
C ILE A 42 5.94 -11.72 -6.31
N LEU A 43 4.67 -11.58 -5.96
CA LEU A 43 3.53 -11.46 -6.86
C LEU A 43 3.09 -9.99 -6.88
N ALA A 44 3.39 -9.28 -7.96
CA ALA A 44 3.06 -7.86 -8.08
C ALA A 44 3.06 -7.41 -9.55
N GLY A 45 2.33 -6.34 -9.86
CA GLY A 45 2.61 -5.56 -11.07
C GLY A 45 3.94 -4.81 -10.93
N ARG A 46 4.59 -4.44 -12.03
CA ARG A 46 5.89 -3.74 -11.98
C ARG A 46 5.83 -2.41 -12.72
N ASP A 47 6.28 -1.35 -12.08
CA ASP A 47 6.56 -0.08 -12.74
C ASP A 47 7.85 -0.22 -13.56
N LEU A 48 7.76 -0.07 -14.88
CA LEU A 48 8.91 -0.23 -15.77
C LEU A 48 9.76 1.04 -15.89
N ARG A 49 9.26 2.19 -15.40
CA ARG A 49 10.01 3.46 -15.38
C ARG A 49 10.92 3.52 -14.16
N GLU A 50 10.36 3.25 -12.99
CA GLU A 50 11.08 3.37 -11.71
C GLU A 50 11.48 2.01 -11.11
N SER A 51 11.18 0.88 -11.77
CA SER A 51 11.47 -0.48 -11.29
C SER A 51 10.88 -0.84 -9.92
N GLY A 52 9.80 -0.17 -9.51
CA GLY A 52 9.09 -0.41 -8.25
C GLY A 52 7.74 -1.12 -8.44
N THR A 53 6.89 -1.09 -7.42
CA THR A 53 5.51 -1.56 -7.51
C THR A 53 4.55 -0.73 -6.64
N TRP A 54 3.27 -0.75 -6.96
CA TRP A 54 2.23 -0.06 -6.19
C TRP A 54 1.54 -0.95 -5.16
N LEU A 55 1.50 -2.27 -5.44
CA LEU A 55 0.87 -3.29 -4.61
C LEU A 55 1.52 -4.63 -4.93
N GLY A 56 1.82 -5.40 -3.89
CA GLY A 56 2.31 -6.76 -4.05
C GLY A 56 2.13 -7.62 -2.82
N LEU A 57 2.32 -8.92 -3.05
CA LEU A 57 2.26 -9.98 -2.07
C LEU A 57 3.51 -10.86 -2.21
N THR A 58 3.93 -11.51 -1.13
CA THR A 58 4.94 -12.57 -1.20
C THR A 58 4.33 -13.94 -0.93
N ARG A 59 5.01 -15.01 -1.31
CA ARG A 59 4.56 -16.39 -1.01
C ARG A 59 4.48 -16.70 0.48
N SER A 60 5.24 -15.98 1.32
CA SER A 60 5.18 -16.10 2.78
C SER A 60 4.04 -15.28 3.40
N GLY A 61 3.27 -14.55 2.60
CA GLY A 61 2.09 -13.80 3.05
C GLY A 61 2.32 -12.33 3.34
N TYR A 62 3.52 -11.79 3.07
CA TYR A 62 3.75 -10.36 3.23
C TYR A 62 3.01 -9.57 2.16
N PHE A 63 2.25 -8.58 2.58
CA PHE A 63 1.50 -7.66 1.75
C PHE A 63 2.07 -6.26 1.90
N CYS A 64 2.12 -5.51 0.80
CA CYS A 64 2.36 -4.07 0.85
C CYS A 64 1.70 -3.35 -0.31
N THR A 65 1.14 -2.17 -0.03
CA THR A 65 0.57 -1.28 -1.03
C THR A 65 0.84 0.17 -0.65
N VAL A 66 0.87 1.06 -1.64
CA VAL A 66 1.03 2.50 -1.45
C VAL A 66 -0.07 3.27 -2.17
N THR A 67 -0.55 4.35 -1.54
CA THR A 67 -1.40 5.35 -2.20
C THR A 67 -0.75 6.73 -2.09
N ASN A 68 -0.96 7.56 -3.10
CA ASN A 68 -0.43 8.93 -3.08
C ASN A 68 -1.22 9.77 -2.09
N TYR A 69 -0.57 10.55 -1.25
CA TYR A 69 -1.25 11.58 -0.46
C TYR A 69 -1.17 12.92 -1.24
N PRO A 70 -2.23 13.74 -1.31
CA PRO A 70 -2.22 15.00 -2.04
C PRO A 70 -1.15 15.93 -1.47
N ASP A 71 -0.28 16.38 -2.36
CA ASP A 71 0.76 17.35 -2.04
C ASP A 71 0.43 18.66 -2.75
N LYS A 72 0.33 19.75 -1.99
CA LYS A 72 0.12 21.10 -2.54
C LYS A 72 1.45 21.85 -2.75
N SER A 73 2.57 21.25 -2.35
CA SER A 73 3.89 21.87 -2.48
C SER A 73 4.48 21.66 -3.87
N THR A 74 5.21 22.67 -4.35
CA THR A 74 5.99 22.57 -5.58
C THR A 74 7.19 21.66 -5.32
N PRO A 75 7.45 20.63 -6.14
CA PRO A 75 8.60 19.76 -5.91
C PRO A 75 9.90 20.57 -6.04
N THR A 76 10.63 20.74 -4.94
CA THR A 76 11.92 21.45 -4.90
C THR A 76 13.12 20.53 -5.03
N GLN A 77 12.91 19.20 -4.97
CA GLN A 77 13.97 18.19 -4.99
C GLN A 77 13.51 16.92 -5.72
N GLU A 78 14.44 16.21 -6.36
CA GLU A 78 14.21 14.83 -6.80
C GLU A 78 14.03 13.94 -5.57
N LEU A 79 12.82 13.40 -5.41
CA LEU A 79 12.47 12.52 -4.30
C LEU A 79 12.40 11.08 -4.78
N ASN A 80 12.66 10.15 -3.87
CA ASN A 80 12.64 8.72 -4.18
C ASN A 80 11.25 8.26 -4.66
N SER A 81 11.22 7.27 -5.56
CA SER A 81 9.97 6.65 -5.99
C SER A 81 9.32 5.87 -4.84
N ARG A 82 8.05 6.21 -4.53
CA ARG A 82 7.26 5.48 -3.53
C ARG A 82 7.08 4.00 -3.85
N GLY A 83 7.12 3.63 -5.14
CA GLY A 83 7.02 2.23 -5.53
C GLY A 83 8.24 1.39 -5.13
N GLN A 84 9.39 2.03 -4.88
CA GLN A 84 10.57 1.35 -4.34
C GLN A 84 10.38 0.97 -2.87
N LEU A 85 9.60 1.73 -2.08
CA LEU A 85 9.28 1.34 -0.71
C LEU A 85 8.53 0.01 -0.67
N VAL A 86 7.52 -0.14 -1.55
CA VAL A 86 6.72 -1.37 -1.64
C VAL A 86 7.61 -2.53 -2.07
N ARG A 87 8.43 -2.34 -3.10
CA ARG A 87 9.40 -3.35 -3.56
C ARG A 87 10.34 -3.76 -2.42
N GLN A 88 10.99 -2.80 -1.75
CA GLN A 88 11.96 -3.09 -0.69
C GLN A 88 11.33 -3.86 0.47
N PHE A 89 10.11 -3.49 0.88
CA PHE A 89 9.39 -4.21 1.92
C PHE A 89 9.12 -5.67 1.53
N LEU A 90 8.70 -5.92 0.29
CA LEU A 90 8.41 -7.27 -0.22
C LEU A 90 9.68 -8.12 -0.41
N VAL A 91 10.83 -7.50 -0.69
CA VAL A 91 12.12 -8.21 -0.77
C VAL A 91 12.65 -8.55 0.63
N ASP A 92 12.56 -7.61 1.57
CA ASP A 92 13.16 -7.77 2.90
C ASP A 92 12.29 -8.57 3.89
N GLU A 93 10.99 -8.65 3.65
CA GLU A 93 9.97 -9.22 4.55
C GLU A 93 10.19 -8.84 6.04
N PRO A 94 10.41 -7.54 6.34
CA PRO A 94 10.90 -7.14 7.64
C PRO A 94 9.81 -7.25 8.72
N PRO A 95 10.17 -7.50 9.99
CA PRO A 95 9.22 -7.37 11.09
C PRO A 95 8.74 -5.91 11.21
N ALA A 96 7.52 -5.72 11.73
CA ALA A 96 6.87 -4.42 11.86
C ALA A 96 7.74 -3.35 12.55
N SER A 97 8.52 -3.74 13.57
CA SER A 97 9.43 -2.86 14.30
C SER A 97 10.54 -2.27 13.42
N ARG A 98 11.09 -3.06 12.49
CA ARG A 98 12.12 -2.61 11.54
C ARG A 98 11.50 -1.67 10.50
N SER A 99 10.33 -2.00 9.97
CA SER A 99 9.59 -1.11 9.05
C SER A 99 9.28 0.23 9.69
N ARG A 100 8.79 0.23 10.94
CA ARG A 100 8.49 1.46 11.69
C ARG A 100 9.72 2.35 11.82
N ARG A 101 10.87 1.77 12.19
CA ARG A 101 12.13 2.52 12.30
C ARG A 101 12.60 3.06 10.95
N HIS A 102 12.52 2.25 9.90
CA HIS A 102 12.88 2.67 8.55
C HIS A 102 12.01 3.84 8.05
N LEU A 103 10.69 3.72 8.17
CA LEU A 103 9.73 4.74 7.73
C LEU A 103 9.89 6.05 8.51
N LYS A 104 10.15 6.00 9.83
CA LYS A 104 10.45 7.20 10.63
C LYS A 104 11.69 7.94 10.15
N ASN A 105 12.73 7.21 9.73
CA ASN A 105 14.01 7.81 9.34
C ASN A 105 14.00 8.30 7.88
N MET A 106 13.35 7.57 6.99
CA MET A 106 13.44 7.77 5.54
C MET A 106 12.15 8.34 4.92
N GLY A 107 11.02 8.36 5.64
CA GLY A 107 9.71 8.73 5.10
C GLY A 107 9.65 10.11 4.46
N GLN A 108 10.44 11.07 4.97
CA GLN A 108 10.50 12.44 4.43
C GLN A 108 11.33 12.56 3.15
N THR A 109 12.03 11.50 2.72
CA THR A 109 12.73 11.45 1.42
C THR A 109 11.83 11.08 0.24
N TYR A 110 10.53 10.91 0.51
CA TYR A 110 9.50 10.56 -0.47
C TYR A 110 8.42 11.63 -0.49
N ARG A 111 7.76 11.79 -1.64
CA ARG A 111 6.53 12.58 -1.71
C ARG A 111 5.46 12.01 -0.77
N PRO A 112 4.53 12.84 -0.25
CA PRO A 112 3.42 12.41 0.59
C PRO A 112 2.75 11.09 0.17
N PHE A 113 2.57 10.16 1.12
CA PHE A 113 2.01 8.84 0.85
C PHE A 113 1.33 8.21 2.06
N ASN A 114 0.47 7.23 1.78
CA ASN A 114 0.04 6.22 2.75
C ASN A 114 0.57 4.86 2.32
N LEU A 115 0.94 4.04 3.29
CA LEU A 115 1.42 2.67 3.11
C LEU A 115 0.57 1.75 3.96
N VAL A 116 0.10 0.64 3.39
CA VAL A 116 -0.50 -0.46 4.16
C VAL A 116 0.35 -1.69 3.92
N PHE A 117 0.80 -2.34 5.00
CA PHE A 117 1.78 -3.41 4.92
C PHE A 117 1.72 -4.35 6.11
N GLY A 118 2.29 -5.54 5.95
CA GLY A 118 2.43 -6.51 7.04
C GLY A 118 2.23 -7.94 6.53
N ASN A 119 1.99 -8.85 7.46
CA ASN A 119 1.63 -10.23 7.17
C ASN A 119 0.46 -10.59 8.08
N TYR A 120 -0.62 -11.15 7.53
CA TYR A 120 -1.83 -11.42 8.31
C TYR A 120 -1.52 -12.30 9.55
N PRO A 121 -2.06 -11.98 10.74
CA PRO A 121 -3.04 -10.91 11.04
C PRO A 121 -2.42 -9.54 11.39
N ASP A 122 -1.10 -9.41 11.31
CA ASP A 122 -0.36 -8.20 11.68
C ASP A 122 -0.18 -7.25 10.50
N LEU A 123 -1.27 -6.56 10.16
CA LEU A 123 -1.29 -5.47 9.19
C LEU A 123 -1.19 -4.10 9.87
N TYR A 124 -0.50 -3.18 9.21
CA TYR A 124 -0.23 -1.84 9.70
C TYR A 124 -0.43 -0.82 8.58
N THR A 125 -0.75 0.41 8.99
CA THR A 125 -0.76 1.58 8.12
C THR A 125 0.25 2.61 8.60
N TYR A 126 0.83 3.34 7.66
CA TYR A 126 1.70 4.47 7.92
C TYR A 126 1.49 5.59 6.90
N SER A 127 1.48 6.83 7.37
CA SER A 127 1.55 8.03 6.54
C SER A 127 2.79 8.84 6.89
N ASN A 128 3.55 9.30 5.89
CA ASN A 128 4.68 10.21 6.16
C ASN A 128 4.21 11.65 6.46
N CYS A 129 2.94 11.98 6.20
CA CYS A 129 2.35 13.27 6.58
C CYS A 129 2.01 13.31 8.07
N GLU A 130 1.29 12.30 8.54
CA GLU A 130 0.84 12.21 9.93
C GLU A 130 1.94 11.61 10.84
N GLN A 131 2.91 10.91 10.23
CA GLN A 131 3.95 10.14 10.93
C GLN A 131 3.40 9.11 11.92
N GLU A 132 2.13 8.75 11.75
CA GLU A 132 1.44 7.76 12.54
C GLU A 132 1.67 6.36 11.98
N PHE A 133 1.85 5.42 12.89
CA PHE A 133 1.98 3.99 12.60
C PHE A 133 0.91 3.28 13.40
N THR A 134 -0.05 2.67 12.72
CA THR A 134 -1.26 2.13 13.35
C THR A 134 -1.49 0.70 12.91
N ARG A 135 -1.79 -0.20 13.85
CA ARG A 135 -2.18 -1.58 13.54
C ARG A 135 -3.63 -1.61 13.05
N LEU A 136 -3.89 -2.32 11.98
CA LEU A 136 -5.25 -2.54 11.47
C LEU A 136 -5.85 -3.73 12.23
N GLY A 137 -6.96 -3.48 12.94
CA GLY A 137 -7.73 -4.52 13.61
C GLY A 137 -8.77 -5.17 12.70
N LYS A 138 -9.52 -6.14 13.23
CA LYS A 138 -10.71 -6.70 12.58
C LYS A 138 -11.66 -5.60 12.11
N GLY A 139 -12.20 -5.74 10.90
CA GLY A 139 -13.15 -4.79 10.32
C GLY A 139 -12.87 -4.47 8.86
N TYR A 140 -13.60 -3.48 8.36
CA TYR A 140 -13.38 -2.91 7.04
C TYR A 140 -12.52 -1.66 7.14
N HIS A 141 -11.53 -1.57 6.25
CA HIS A 141 -10.60 -0.45 6.18
C HIS A 141 -10.47 0.04 4.74
N SER A 142 -10.10 1.30 4.57
CA SER A 142 -9.82 1.84 3.26
C SER A 142 -8.77 2.94 3.30
N VAL A 143 -8.06 3.09 2.18
CA VAL A 143 -7.14 4.18 1.96
C VAL A 143 -7.20 4.60 0.50
N SER A 144 -7.18 5.91 0.27
CA SER A 144 -7.16 6.50 -1.07
C SER A 144 -6.13 7.63 -1.08
N ASN A 145 -6.45 8.76 -1.72
CA ASN A 145 -5.60 9.92 -1.77
C ASN A 145 -5.83 10.86 -0.57
N GLY A 146 -5.75 10.35 0.66
CA GLY A 146 -5.96 11.13 1.88
C GLY A 146 -5.79 10.26 3.12
N PRO A 147 -6.14 10.77 4.31
CA PRO A 147 -6.05 10.04 5.57
C PRO A 147 -6.72 8.66 5.53
N MET A 148 -6.16 7.73 6.30
CA MET A 148 -6.72 6.38 6.48
C MET A 148 -8.15 6.46 7.01
N ASN A 149 -9.06 5.63 6.48
CA ASN A 149 -10.44 5.52 6.93
C ASN A 149 -11.23 6.84 6.99
N GLN A 150 -10.78 7.87 6.27
CA GLN A 150 -11.60 9.07 6.11
C GLN A 150 -12.95 8.64 5.50
N ALA A 151 -14.05 9.21 6.01
CA ALA A 151 -15.40 8.84 5.60
C ALA A 151 -15.72 9.43 4.21
N TRP A 152 -15.20 8.82 3.15
CA TRP A 152 -15.59 9.15 1.79
C TRP A 152 -16.86 8.37 1.43
N GLU A 153 -17.83 8.98 0.75
CA GLU A 153 -19.07 8.29 0.33
C GLU A 153 -18.80 6.98 -0.44
N LYS A 154 -17.74 6.96 -1.25
CA LYS A 154 -17.26 5.77 -1.98
C LYS A 154 -16.82 4.63 -1.06
N VAL A 155 -16.27 4.94 0.11
CA VAL A 155 -15.87 3.96 1.12
C VAL A 155 -17.10 3.39 1.79
N SER A 156 -18.01 4.26 2.23
CA SER A 156 -19.28 3.83 2.82
C SER A 156 -20.16 3.02 1.85
N HIS A 157 -20.05 3.28 0.54
CA HIS A 157 -20.69 2.47 -0.50
C HIS A 157 -19.97 1.13 -0.73
N GLY A 158 -18.63 1.14 -0.83
CA GLY A 158 -17.83 -0.07 -1.02
C GLY A 158 -17.94 -1.06 0.13
N VAL A 159 -17.93 -0.57 1.38
CA VAL A 159 -18.14 -1.40 2.58
C VAL A 159 -19.53 -2.04 2.57
N ARG A 160 -20.58 -1.28 2.24
CA ARG A 160 -21.95 -1.81 2.10
C ARG A 160 -22.03 -2.96 1.09
N LYS A 161 -21.36 -2.83 -0.06
CA LYS A 161 -21.32 -3.90 -1.08
C LYS A 161 -20.51 -5.14 -0.69
N LEU A 162 -19.65 -5.05 0.34
CA LEU A 162 -18.90 -6.20 0.85
C LEU A 162 -19.64 -6.91 2.00
N THR A 163 -20.60 -6.24 2.63
CA THR A 163 -21.43 -6.78 3.73
C THR A 163 -22.73 -7.43 3.27
N ASP A 164 -23.17 -7.15 2.04
CA ASP A 164 -24.35 -7.75 1.39
C ASP A 164 -23.95 -8.96 0.54
#